data_AF-A0A1Y4BBZ8-F1
#
_entry.id   AF-A0A1Y4BBZ8-F1
#
_cell.length_a   1.000
_cell.length_b   1.000
_cell.length_c   1.000
_cell.angle_alpha   90.00
_cell.angle_beta   90.00
_cell.angle_gamma   90.00
#
_symmetry.space_group_name_H-M   'P 1'
#
loop_
_entity.id
_entity.type
_entity.pdbx_description
1 polymer ?
#
loop_
_entity_poly.entity_id
_entity_poly.type
_entity_poly.pdbx_seq_one_letter_code
_entity_poly.pdbx_strand_id
1 'polypeptide(L)'
;MAEVRPFFKAKISTLEGSDRNGDPDRARVLPLVADGVVTRPLALHWSVRGGMCPLAVGDLVWCARSEDGDGIVLSRADGEWAGFVPGAVTVEGQLTGQAGGTFAADVTAAGISATGHTHTAPHGETSGPH
;
A
#
# COMPACT_ATOMS: atom_id res chain seq x y z
N MET A 1 34.01 -17.18 -2.88
CA MET A 1 32.99 -16.13 -3.06
C MET A 1 32.25 -15.99 -1.74
N ALA A 2 32.07 -14.77 -1.24
CA ALA A 2 31.22 -14.55 -0.07
C ALA A 2 29.77 -14.88 -0.46
N GLU A 3 29.10 -15.72 0.34
CA GLU A 3 27.72 -16.13 0.11
C GLU A 3 26.79 -14.91 0.14
N VAL A 4 26.06 -14.69 -0.96
CA VAL A 4 25.02 -13.65 -0.99
C VAL A 4 23.86 -14.18 -0.16
N ARG A 5 23.58 -13.53 0.98
CA ARG A 5 22.35 -13.82 1.74
C ARG A 5 21.18 -13.20 1.00
N PRO A 6 20.29 -14.01 0.38
CA PRO A 6 19.23 -13.48 -0.46
C PRO A 6 18.15 -12.77 0.35
N PHE A 7 18.07 -13.05 1.66
CA PHE A 7 17.15 -12.41 2.60
C PHE A 7 17.92 -11.87 3.80
N PHE A 8 17.67 -10.62 4.17
CA PHE A 8 18.38 -9.98 5.28
C PHE A 8 17.56 -8.86 5.93
N LYS A 9 17.90 -8.57 7.19
CA LYS A 9 17.37 -7.43 7.93
C LYS A 9 18.23 -6.20 7.66
N ALA A 10 17.60 -5.06 7.45
CA ALA A 10 18.28 -3.81 7.18
C ALA A 10 17.60 -2.62 7.86
N LYS A 11 18.31 -1.49 7.95
CA LYS A 11 17.79 -0.21 8.42
C LYS A 11 17.59 0.73 7.23
N ILE A 12 16.44 1.40 7.13
CA ILE A 12 16.20 2.40 6.08
C ILE A 12 17.16 3.58 6.28
N SER A 13 17.87 3.95 5.23
CA SER A 13 18.78 5.11 5.20
C SER A 13 18.14 6.31 4.52
N THR A 14 17.48 6.09 3.37
CA THR A 14 16.76 7.13 2.62
C THR A 14 15.54 6.52 1.95
N LEU A 15 14.52 7.35 1.75
CA LEU A 15 13.35 7.07 0.94
C LEU A 15 13.42 7.97 -0.30
N GLU A 16 13.24 7.39 -1.47
CA GLU A 16 13.50 8.04 -2.77
C GLU A 16 12.39 7.69 -3.76
N GLY A 17 12.25 8.52 -4.80
CA GLY A 17 11.28 8.32 -5.87
C GLY A 17 9.84 8.62 -5.45
N SER A 18 8.90 8.36 -6.35
CA SER A 18 7.46 8.58 -6.14
C SER A 18 6.65 7.68 -7.07
N ASP A 19 5.65 6.99 -6.53
CA ASP A 19 4.70 6.22 -7.31
C ASP A 19 3.49 7.06 -7.77
N ARG A 20 2.47 6.40 -8.32
CA ARG A 20 1.24 7.04 -8.82
C ARG A 20 0.44 7.80 -7.74
N ASN A 21 0.64 7.47 -6.47
CA ASN A 21 -0.01 8.12 -5.33
C ASN A 21 0.88 9.22 -4.72
N GLY A 22 2.10 9.43 -5.24
CA GLY A 22 3.08 10.37 -4.69
C GLY A 22 3.89 9.80 -3.52
N ASP A 23 3.76 8.50 -3.24
CA ASP A 23 4.48 7.85 -2.15
C ASP A 23 5.87 7.35 -2.62
N PRO A 24 6.91 7.38 -1.76
CA PRO A 24 8.21 6.82 -2.12
C PRO A 24 8.09 5.38 -2.64
N ASP A 25 8.80 5.07 -3.73
CA ASP A 25 8.77 3.75 -4.37
C ASP A 25 10.10 2.99 -4.26
N ARG A 26 11.13 3.64 -3.71
CA ARG A 26 12.47 3.09 -3.49
C ARG A 26 13.04 3.50 -2.14
N ALA A 27 13.95 2.68 -1.62
CA ALA A 27 14.70 2.99 -0.41
C ALA A 27 16.15 2.51 -0.50
N ARG A 28 17.07 3.27 0.08
CA ARG A 28 18.41 2.76 0.40
C ARG A 28 18.39 2.17 1.79
N VAL A 29 19.08 1.05 1.96
CA VAL A 29 19.14 0.35 3.24
C VAL A 29 20.57 0.07 3.66
N LEU A 30 20.74 -0.06 4.97
CA LEU A 30 21.97 -0.47 5.64
C LEU A 30 21.75 -1.89 6.18
N PRO A 31 22.31 -2.94 5.55
CA PRO A 31 22.16 -4.31 6.02
C PRO A 31 22.82 -4.48 7.40
N LEU A 32 22.11 -5.11 8.34
CA LEU A 32 22.63 -5.32 9.71
C LEU A 32 23.77 -6.34 9.77
N VAL A 33 23.89 -7.19 8.74
CA VAL A 33 24.85 -8.32 8.69
C VAL A 33 26.00 -8.10 7.69
N ALA A 34 26.07 -6.94 7.03
CA ALA A 34 27.08 -6.65 6.00
C ALA A 34 27.80 -5.30 6.27
N ASP A 35 28.25 -5.12 7.52
CA ASP A 35 29.07 -3.98 8.00
C ASP A 35 28.60 -2.59 7.55
N GLY A 36 27.29 -2.40 7.36
CA GLY A 36 26.70 -1.09 7.09
C GLY A 36 27.03 -0.51 5.71
N VAL A 37 27.38 -1.32 4.71
CA VAL A 37 27.49 -0.81 3.32
C VAL A 37 26.11 -0.44 2.80
N VAL A 38 25.90 0.84 2.48
CA VAL A 38 24.65 1.35 1.89
C VAL A 38 24.38 0.63 0.57
N THR A 39 23.19 0.06 0.43
CA THR A 39 22.79 -0.59 -0.82
C THR A 39 22.53 0.43 -1.93
N ARG A 40 22.54 -0.06 -3.18
CA ARG A 40 21.79 0.61 -4.25
C ARG A 40 20.31 0.73 -3.83
N PRO A 41 19.55 1.72 -4.33
CA PRO A 41 18.14 1.85 -4.00
C PRO A 41 17.39 0.57 -4.38
N LEU A 42 16.77 -0.06 -3.39
CA LEU A 42 15.90 -1.22 -3.58
C LEU A 42 14.48 -0.73 -3.86
N ALA A 43 13.73 -1.47 -4.67
CA ALA A 43 12.31 -1.19 -4.85
C ALA A 43 11.56 -1.42 -3.54
N LEU A 44 10.57 -0.60 -3.24
CA LEU A 44 9.62 -0.86 -2.16
C LEU A 44 8.51 -1.76 -2.69
N HIS A 45 8.23 -2.88 -2.03
CA HIS A 45 6.99 -3.59 -2.28
C HIS A 45 5.82 -2.63 -2.07
N TRP A 46 4.79 -2.72 -2.93
CA TRP A 46 3.67 -1.79 -2.89
C TRP A 46 3.09 -1.65 -1.48
N SER A 47 3.13 -2.75 -0.70
CA SER A 47 2.51 -2.75 0.61
C SER A 47 3.18 -1.88 1.67
N VAL A 48 4.45 -1.54 1.47
CA VAL A 48 5.25 -0.70 2.39
C VAL A 48 5.40 0.74 1.92
N ARG A 49 4.62 1.12 0.90
CA ARG A 49 4.57 2.49 0.40
C ARG A 49 3.49 3.27 1.13
N GLY A 50 3.73 4.57 1.29
CA GLY A 50 2.76 5.51 1.85
C GLY A 50 2.25 5.13 3.23
N GLY A 51 0.99 5.49 3.50
CA GLY A 51 0.37 5.30 4.82
C GLY A 51 -0.02 3.86 5.18
N MET A 52 0.10 2.90 4.26
CA MET A 52 -0.37 1.54 4.51
C MET A 52 0.45 0.83 5.58
N CYS A 53 1.76 0.72 5.33
CA CYS A 53 2.76 0.20 6.25
C CYS A 53 3.88 1.24 6.25
N PRO A 54 3.68 2.38 6.94
CA PRO A 54 4.50 3.56 6.74
C PRO A 54 5.93 3.29 7.19
N LEU A 55 6.87 3.65 6.31
CA LEU A 55 8.30 3.59 6.54
C LEU A 55 8.85 4.99 6.84
N ALA A 56 9.73 5.05 7.82
CA ALA A 56 10.55 6.19 8.11
C ALA A 56 12.04 5.83 7.99
N VAL A 57 12.88 6.85 7.80
CA VAL A 57 14.32 6.69 7.92
C VAL A 57 14.65 6.16 9.31
N GLY A 58 15.40 5.07 9.34
CA GLY A 58 15.78 4.38 10.57
C GLY A 58 14.94 3.17 10.93
N ASP A 59 13.84 2.91 10.23
CA ASP A 59 13.03 1.73 10.46
C ASP A 59 13.77 0.45 10.06
N LEU A 60 13.50 -0.62 10.80
CA LEU A 60 14.00 -1.95 10.49
C LEU A 60 13.06 -2.63 9.51
N VAL A 61 13.63 -3.21 8.46
CA VAL A 61 12.89 -3.85 7.38
C VAL A 61 13.50 -5.21 7.02
N TRP A 62 12.67 -6.07 6.43
CA TRP A 62 13.11 -7.27 5.75
C TRP A 62 13.25 -7.00 4.26
N CYS A 63 14.41 -7.36 3.72
CA CYS A 63 14.74 -7.18 2.30
C CYS A 63 15.08 -8.53 1.66
N ALA A 64 14.79 -8.63 0.37
CA ALA A 64 15.33 -9.67 -0.50
C ALA A 64 16.22 -9.05 -1.59
N ARG A 65 17.32 -9.70 -1.94
CA ARG A 65 18.26 -9.26 -2.98
C ARG A 65 18.78 -10.44 -3.80
N SER A 66 18.89 -10.25 -5.11
CA SER A 66 19.54 -11.19 -6.03
C SER A 66 21.06 -11.02 -6.01
N GLU A 67 21.77 -11.93 -6.68
CA GLU A 67 23.23 -11.86 -6.84
C GLU A 67 23.66 -10.62 -7.65
N ASP A 68 22.83 -10.19 -8.60
CA ASP A 68 23.07 -9.00 -9.44
C ASP A 68 22.91 -7.67 -8.67
N GLY A 69 22.50 -7.74 -7.40
CA GLY A 69 22.36 -6.59 -6.51
C GLY A 69 20.99 -5.90 -6.56
N ASP A 70 20.11 -6.34 -7.45
CA ASP A 70 18.70 -5.92 -7.48
C ASP A 70 17.92 -6.55 -6.32
N GLY A 71 16.86 -5.89 -5.88
CA GLY A 71 16.10 -6.38 -4.74
C GLY A 71 14.90 -5.52 -4.38
N ILE A 72 14.25 -5.95 -3.31
CA ILE A 72 13.00 -5.39 -2.84
C ILE A 72 12.96 -5.34 -1.31
N VAL A 73 12.40 -4.26 -0.77
CA VAL A 73 11.98 -4.16 0.63
C VAL A 73 10.58 -4.76 0.73
N LEU A 74 10.45 -5.81 1.54
CA LEU A 74 9.23 -6.63 1.61
C LEU A 74 8.27 -6.14 2.68
N SER A 75 8.78 -5.84 3.87
CA SER A 75 7.97 -5.48 5.03
C SER A 75 8.78 -4.71 6.06
N ARG A 76 8.07 -4.00 6.95
CA ARG A 76 8.62 -3.63 8.26
C ARG A 76 8.94 -4.89 9.05
N ALA A 77 10.01 -4.82 9.84
CA ALA A 77 10.45 -5.94 10.65
C ALA A 77 9.52 -6.25 11.84
N ASP A 78 8.64 -5.33 12.20
CA ASP A 78 7.61 -5.52 13.23
C ASP A 78 6.31 -6.14 12.68
N GLY A 79 6.13 -6.18 11.36
CA GLY A 79 4.96 -6.76 10.71
C GLY A 79 3.68 -5.92 10.79
N GLU A 80 3.77 -4.66 11.22
CA GLU A 80 2.61 -3.79 11.40
C GLU A 80 1.96 -3.35 10.08
N TRP A 81 0.62 -3.31 10.05
CA TRP A 81 -0.19 -2.78 8.94
C TRP A 81 -1.37 -1.98 9.50
N ALA A 82 -1.58 -0.77 8.98
CA ALA A 82 -2.63 0.13 9.45
C ALA A 82 -4.07 -0.32 9.07
N GLY A 83 -4.23 -1.41 8.32
CA GLY A 83 -5.54 -1.99 8.00
C GLY A 83 -6.32 -1.26 6.89
N PHE A 84 -5.66 -0.42 6.09
CA PHE A 84 -6.27 0.25 4.95
C PHE A 84 -5.37 0.20 3.71
N VAL A 85 -5.95 0.45 2.53
CA VAL A 85 -5.28 0.46 1.22
C VAL A 85 -5.35 1.88 0.65
N PRO A 86 -4.23 2.60 0.48
CA PRO A 86 -4.24 3.97 -0.03
C PRO A 86 -4.49 4.03 -1.54
N GLY A 87 -5.11 5.13 -1.98
CA GLY A 87 -5.38 5.41 -3.39
C GLY A 87 -6.57 4.63 -3.97
N ALA A 88 -6.78 4.80 -5.28
CA ALA A 88 -7.86 4.12 -5.99
C ALA A 88 -7.53 2.63 -6.23
N VAL A 89 -8.53 1.77 -6.00
CA VAL A 89 -8.47 0.33 -6.25
C VAL A 89 -9.49 -0.06 -7.30
N THR A 90 -9.06 -0.80 -8.31
CA THR A 90 -9.94 -1.43 -9.29
C THR A 90 -10.08 -2.92 -8.94
N VAL A 91 -11.32 -3.39 -8.83
CA VAL A 91 -11.65 -4.80 -8.62
C VAL A 91 -12.35 -5.32 -9.87
N GLU A 92 -11.73 -6.26 -10.58
CA GLU A 92 -12.29 -6.83 -11.82
C GLU A 92 -13.36 -7.89 -11.56
N GLY A 93 -13.40 -8.42 -10.33
CA GLY A 93 -14.38 -9.42 -9.89
C GLY A 93 -15.41 -8.86 -8.92
N GLN A 94 -16.00 -9.76 -8.13
CA GLN A 94 -16.94 -9.39 -7.08
C GLN A 94 -16.20 -8.95 -5.81
N LEU A 95 -16.60 -7.80 -5.25
CA LEU A 95 -16.24 -7.38 -3.90
C LEU A 95 -17.40 -7.68 -2.94
N THR A 96 -17.16 -8.53 -1.95
CA THR A 96 -18.12 -8.82 -0.87
C THR A 96 -17.59 -8.22 0.44
N GLY A 97 -18.26 -7.20 0.96
CA GLY A 97 -17.96 -6.61 2.27
C GLY A 97 -18.76 -7.27 3.40
N GLN A 98 -18.28 -7.15 4.65
CA GLN A 98 -19.13 -7.45 5.81
C GLN A 98 -20.19 -6.36 6.03
N ALA A 99 -21.31 -6.73 6.64
CA ALA A 99 -22.39 -5.80 6.94
C ALA A 99 -21.90 -4.64 7.83
N GLY A 100 -22.36 -3.42 7.55
CA GLY A 100 -22.04 -2.23 8.35
C GLY A 100 -20.84 -1.40 7.89
N GLY A 101 -20.35 -1.60 6.66
CA GLY A 101 -19.34 -0.72 6.07
C GLY A 101 -19.82 0.74 6.01
N THR A 102 -18.94 1.68 6.31
CA THR A 102 -19.19 3.11 6.15
C THR A 102 -18.35 3.64 5.00
N PHE A 103 -18.97 4.47 4.16
CA PHE A 103 -18.28 5.17 3.09
C PHE A 103 -18.23 6.65 3.45
N ALA A 104 -17.03 7.24 3.40
CA ALA A 104 -16.85 8.66 3.70
C ALA A 104 -17.43 9.57 2.60
N ALA A 105 -17.55 9.04 1.37
CA ALA A 105 -18.14 9.70 0.23
C ALA A 105 -19.30 8.86 -0.32
N ASP A 106 -20.07 9.46 -1.23
CA ASP A 106 -21.17 8.77 -1.89
C ASP A 106 -20.71 7.52 -2.66
N VAL A 107 -21.56 6.49 -2.67
CA VAL A 107 -21.35 5.27 -3.44
C VAL A 107 -22.19 5.39 -4.71
N THR A 108 -21.52 5.43 -5.86
CA THR A 108 -22.20 5.44 -7.16
C THR A 108 -22.14 4.06 -7.80
N ALA A 109 -23.29 3.45 -8.03
CA ALA A 109 -23.43 2.17 -8.72
C ALA A 109 -24.12 2.38 -10.07
N ALA A 110 -23.42 2.06 -11.17
CA ALA A 110 -23.93 2.27 -12.54
C ALA A 110 -24.44 3.71 -12.81
N GLY A 111 -23.79 4.71 -12.21
CA GLY A 111 -24.19 6.12 -12.32
C GLY A 111 -25.29 6.56 -11.35
N ILE A 112 -25.84 5.66 -10.53
CA ILE A 112 -26.85 5.98 -9.52
C ILE A 112 -26.18 6.19 -8.16
N SER A 113 -26.40 7.37 -7.58
CA SER A 113 -25.90 7.77 -6.27
C SER A 113 -26.69 7.11 -5.13
N ALA A 114 -26.01 6.49 -4.18
CA ALA A 114 -26.66 5.95 -2.99
C ALA A 114 -27.33 7.04 -2.13
N THR A 115 -26.73 8.23 -2.06
CA THR A 115 -27.25 9.37 -1.28
C THR A 115 -28.12 10.35 -2.07
N GLY A 116 -28.17 10.22 -3.40
CA GLY A 116 -28.87 11.15 -4.29
C GLY A 116 -29.93 10.51 -5.20
N HIS A 117 -30.20 9.21 -5.07
CA HIS A 117 -31.22 8.55 -5.88
C HIS A 117 -32.65 8.95 -5.45
N THR A 118 -33.60 8.71 -6.35
CA THR A 118 -35.02 8.96 -6.14
C THR A 118 -35.84 7.69 -6.34
N HIS A 119 -36.90 7.52 -5.56
CA HIS A 119 -37.92 6.51 -5.77
C HIS A 119 -39.16 7.13 -6.39
N THR A 120 -39.76 6.45 -7.36
CA THR A 120 -41.04 6.87 -7.96
C THR A 120 -42.17 6.02 -7.40
N ALA A 121 -43.17 6.66 -6.81
CA ALA A 121 -44.38 6.03 -6.32
C ALA A 121 -45.31 5.64 -7.48
N PRO A 122 -46.29 4.73 -7.25
CA PRO A 122 -47.23 4.29 -8.29
C PRO A 122 -48.03 5.40 -8.96
N HIS A 123 -48.17 6.57 -8.32
CA HIS A 123 -48.92 7.72 -8.83
C HIS A 123 -48.00 8.88 -9.28
N GLY A 124 -46.70 8.63 -9.42
CA GLY A 124 -45.74 9.55 -10.02
C GLY A 124 -45.07 10.52 -9.05
N GLU A 125 -45.39 10.47 -7.75
CA GLU A 125 -44.65 11.21 -6.74
C GLU A 125 -43.22 10.66 -6.63
N THR A 126 -42.26 11.54 -6.33
CA THR A 126 -40.88 11.14 -6.10
C THR A 126 -40.46 11.40 -4.66
N SER A 127 -39.78 10.44 -4.04
CA SER A 127 -39.13 10.61 -2.74
C SER A 127 -37.61 10.39 -2.84
N GLY A 128 -36.88 10.89 -1.85
CA GLY A 128 -35.44 10.67 -1.73
C GLY A 128 -35.08 9.29 -1.15
N PRO A 129 -33.78 9.06 -0.90
CA PRO A 129 -33.28 7.83 -0.30
C PRO A 129 -33.88 7.56 1.08
N HIS A 130 -34.05 6.29 1.44
CA HIS A 130 -34.50 5.82 2.76
C HIS A 130 -33.70 4.62 3.24
#